data_AF-A0A2U1LSK3-F1
#
_entry.id   AF-A0A2U1LSK3-F1
#
_cell.length_a   1.000
_cell.length_b   1.000
_cell.length_c   1.000
_cell.angle_alpha   90.00
_cell.angle_beta   90.00
_cell.angle_gamma   90.00
#
_symmetry.space_group_name_H-M   'P 1'
#
loop_
_entity.id
_entity.type
_entity.pdbx_description
1 polymer ?
#
loop_
_entity_poly.entity_id
_entity_poly.type
_entity_poly.pdbx_seq_one_letter_code
_entity_poly.pdbx_strand_id
1 'polypeptide(L)'
;MSLILRYVNVAPTCVTVEESFLGFLRVDDMTGQGLFDVTHDELKSIYLDIDDVCGQGYDNGSNMKGKHRGESRVESVKAIRFQLLEITEALLQVAENDNDSKIKSESKSLATNELGDFEFLASTVIWFDILSVVNLLRLFNNYLPYENLGPSDILNFLKEHDIFPNVMIAYRVLLTIPITLALAEISLSKLKFLKSYLRSTMS
;
A
#
# COMPACT_ATOMS: atom_id res chain seq x y z
N MET A 1 2.42 -21.08 6.67
CA MET A 1 2.05 -19.90 5.85
C MET A 1 1.46 -20.38 4.52
N SER A 2 0.41 -19.76 3.99
CA SER A 2 -0.10 -20.05 2.63
C SER A 2 0.49 -19.03 1.65
N LEU A 3 1.02 -19.48 0.52
CA LEU A 3 1.56 -18.60 -0.51
C LEU A 3 0.67 -18.61 -1.76
N ILE A 4 0.29 -17.42 -2.21
CA ILE A 4 -0.52 -17.20 -3.41
C ILE A 4 0.22 -16.17 -4.28
N LEU A 5 0.44 -16.50 -5.55
CA LEU A 5 1.01 -15.59 -6.53
C LEU A 5 -0.11 -14.96 -7.35
N ARG A 6 -0.17 -13.63 -7.40
CA ARG A 6 -1.08 -12.87 -8.27
C ARG A 6 -0.28 -12.22 -9.40
N TYR A 7 -0.67 -12.46 -10.65
CA TYR A 7 0.02 -11.93 -11.81
C TYR A 7 -0.95 -11.54 -12.93
N VAL A 8 -0.44 -10.80 -13.91
CA VAL A 8 -1.19 -10.42 -15.11
C VAL A 8 -0.71 -11.29 -16.26
N ASN A 9 -1.59 -12.14 -16.78
CA ASN A 9 -1.36 -12.92 -17.98
C ASN A 9 -1.74 -12.08 -19.20
N VAL A 10 -0.77 -11.84 -20.08
CA VAL A 10 -0.96 -11.05 -21.31
C VAL A 10 -0.94 -11.99 -22.51
N ALA A 11 -1.97 -12.82 -22.64
CA ALA A 11 -2.13 -13.76 -23.75
C ALA A 11 -2.49 -13.02 -25.05
N PRO A 12 -2.17 -13.54 -26.26
CA PRO A 12 -2.44 -12.89 -27.55
C PRO A 12 -3.85 -12.30 -27.67
N THR A 13 -4.86 -13.03 -27.19
CA THR A 13 -6.28 -12.70 -27.32
C THR A 13 -6.88 -11.96 -26.13
N CYS A 14 -6.24 -11.96 -24.96
CA CYS A 14 -6.80 -11.35 -23.76
C CYS A 14 -5.77 -11.15 -22.66
N VAL A 15 -6.07 -10.18 -21.80
CA VAL A 15 -5.39 -9.86 -20.55
C VAL A 15 -6.28 -10.32 -19.40
N THR A 16 -5.72 -11.16 -18.54
CA THR A 16 -6.39 -11.69 -17.34
C THR A 16 -5.52 -11.45 -16.11
N VAL A 17 -6.17 -11.20 -14.97
CA VAL A 17 -5.50 -11.25 -13.67
C VAL A 17 -5.73 -12.63 -13.10
N GLU A 18 -4.65 -13.33 -12.79
CA GLU A 18 -4.69 -14.71 -12.33
C GLU A 18 -4.05 -14.82 -10.95
N GLU A 19 -4.58 -15.73 -10.14
CA GLU A 19 -4.07 -16.07 -8.83
C GLU A 19 -3.75 -17.56 -8.82
N SER A 20 -2.52 -17.91 -8.45
CA SER A 20 -2.04 -19.29 -8.36
C SER A 20 -1.65 -19.59 -6.93
N PHE A 21 -2.36 -20.53 -6.30
CA PHE A 21 -2.00 -21.05 -4.99
C PHE A 21 -0.75 -21.92 -5.15
N LEU A 22 0.36 -21.49 -4.56
CA LEU A 22 1.64 -22.19 -4.65
C LEU A 22 1.73 -23.30 -3.60
N GLY A 23 1.15 -23.09 -2.42
CA GLY A 23 1.07 -24.13 -1.41
C GLY A 23 1.06 -23.62 0.02
N PHE A 24 1.13 -24.57 0.95
CA PHE A 24 1.38 -24.30 2.35
C PHE A 24 2.86 -24.50 2.64
N LEU A 25 3.51 -23.41 3.05
CA LEU A 25 4.88 -23.42 3.51
C LEU A 25 4.90 -23.67 5.01
N ARG A 26 5.67 -24.68 5.42
CA ARG A 26 5.96 -24.91 6.83
C ARG A 26 6.94 -23.83 7.29
N VAL A 27 6.56 -23.13 8.35
CA VAL A 27 7.37 -22.07 8.95
C VAL A 27 7.62 -22.49 10.39
N ASP A 28 8.83 -22.94 10.68
CA ASP A 28 9.25 -23.30 12.03
C ASP A 28 9.72 -22.06 12.82
N ASP A 29 10.30 -21.07 12.12
CA ASP A 29 10.67 -19.76 12.66
C ASP A 29 9.69 -18.67 12.22
N MET A 30 8.86 -18.19 13.15
CA MET A 30 7.83 -17.18 12.90
C MET A 30 8.35 -15.74 12.97
N THR A 31 9.67 -15.53 13.08
CA THR A 31 10.27 -14.19 12.94
C THR A 31 10.15 -13.67 11.51
N GLY A 32 10.34 -12.36 11.33
CA GLY A 32 10.35 -11.76 9.98
C GLY A 32 11.41 -12.38 9.06
N GLN A 33 12.59 -12.71 9.60
CA GLN A 33 13.65 -13.37 8.84
C GLN A 33 13.27 -14.80 8.46
N GLY A 34 12.73 -15.59 9.40
CA GLY A 34 12.29 -16.96 9.12
C GLY A 34 11.18 -17.02 8.05
N LEU A 35 10.25 -16.07 8.09
CA LEU A 35 9.22 -15.92 7.04
C LEU A 35 9.83 -15.52 5.69
N PHE A 36 10.80 -14.61 5.69
CA PHE A 36 11.51 -14.19 4.48
C PHE A 36 12.24 -15.36 3.84
N ASP A 37 13.06 -16.09 4.61
CA ASP A 37 13.88 -17.20 4.11
C ASP A 37 13.00 -18.27 3.47
N VAL A 38 11.93 -18.70 4.16
CA VAL A 38 10.99 -19.71 3.65
C VAL A 38 10.28 -19.23 2.38
N THR A 39 9.88 -17.96 2.32
CA THR A 39 9.23 -17.40 1.12
C THR A 39 10.21 -17.32 -0.04
N HIS A 40 11.40 -16.80 0.20
CA HIS A 40 12.44 -16.61 -0.79
C HIS A 40 12.92 -17.94 -1.39
N ASP A 41 13.08 -18.97 -0.55
CA ASP A 41 13.46 -20.31 -1.02
C ASP A 41 12.35 -20.94 -1.90
N GLU A 42 11.07 -20.75 -1.55
CA GLU A 42 9.96 -21.19 -2.37
C GLU A 42 9.92 -20.46 -3.72
N LEU A 43 10.07 -19.13 -3.73
CA LEU A 43 10.12 -18.33 -4.97
C LEU A 43 11.27 -18.75 -5.87
N LYS A 44 12.46 -18.99 -5.30
CA LYS A 44 13.60 -19.53 -6.02
C LYS A 44 13.33 -20.90 -6.63
N SER A 45 12.59 -21.76 -5.92
CA SER A 45 12.26 -23.11 -6.42
C SER A 45 11.40 -23.08 -7.70
N ILE A 46 10.63 -22.01 -7.90
CA ILE A 46 9.83 -21.78 -9.10
C ILE A 46 10.48 -20.82 -10.11
N TYR A 47 11.79 -20.54 -9.93
CA TYR A 47 12.58 -19.65 -10.79
C TYR A 47 12.05 -18.20 -10.83
N LEU A 48 11.47 -17.73 -9.73
CA LEU A 48 11.03 -16.34 -9.59
C LEU A 48 12.00 -15.58 -8.69
N ASP A 49 12.54 -14.48 -9.21
CA ASP A 49 13.39 -13.58 -8.42
C ASP A 49 12.52 -12.80 -7.42
N ILE A 50 12.99 -12.67 -6.19
CA ILE A 50 12.30 -11.89 -5.16
C ILE A 50 12.29 -10.40 -5.50
N ASP A 51 13.30 -9.92 -6.22
CA ASP A 51 13.39 -8.52 -6.66
C ASP A 51 12.31 -8.17 -7.70
N ASP A 52 11.77 -9.19 -8.38
CA ASP A 52 10.68 -9.06 -9.36
C ASP A 52 9.28 -9.24 -8.70
N VAL A 53 9.21 -9.43 -7.38
CA VAL A 53 7.96 -9.74 -6.66
C VAL A 53 7.66 -8.69 -5.59
N CYS A 54 6.39 -8.24 -5.56
CA CYS A 54 5.86 -7.46 -4.46
C CYS A 54 5.09 -8.36 -3.49
N GLY A 55 5.53 -8.45 -2.23
CA GLY A 55 4.89 -9.24 -1.20
C GLY A 55 3.76 -8.50 -0.46
N GLN A 56 2.70 -9.22 -0.09
CA GLN A 56 1.69 -8.74 0.85
C GLN A 56 1.34 -9.85 1.84
N GLY A 57 1.42 -9.54 3.14
CA GLY A 57 1.00 -10.44 4.22
C GLY A 57 -0.44 -10.16 4.67
N TYR A 58 -1.22 -11.21 4.88
CA TYR A 58 -2.51 -11.13 5.56
C TYR A 58 -2.39 -11.84 6.90
N ASP A 59 -2.45 -11.11 8.01
CA ASP A 59 -2.81 -11.69 9.31
C ASP A 59 -4.33 -11.59 9.48
N ASN A 60 -4.92 -12.41 10.35
CA ASN A 60 -6.35 -12.35 10.66
C ASN A 60 -6.68 -11.10 11.51
N GLY A 61 -6.45 -9.92 10.94
CA GLY A 61 -6.98 -8.64 11.39
C GLY A 61 -8.49 -8.58 11.16
N SER A 62 -9.24 -8.65 12.25
CA SER A 62 -10.70 -8.63 12.28
C SER A 62 -11.30 -7.41 11.55
N ASN A 63 -12.31 -7.68 10.72
CA ASN A 63 -13.23 -6.72 10.08
C ASN A 63 -12.62 -5.70 9.09
N MET A 64 -13.07 -5.74 7.82
CA MET A 64 -13.95 -4.69 7.27
C MET A 64 -14.30 -4.92 5.78
N LYS A 65 -15.60 -5.12 5.54
CA LYS A 65 -16.28 -4.97 4.25
C LYS A 65 -16.64 -3.49 4.06
N GLY A 66 -16.29 -2.86 2.93
CA GLY A 66 -16.71 -1.48 2.62
C GLY A 66 -16.52 -1.13 1.15
N LYS A 67 -17.61 -0.78 0.46
CA LYS A 67 -17.75 -0.78 -1.00
C LYS A 67 -17.21 0.47 -1.73
N HIS A 68 -16.68 1.48 -1.04
CA HIS A 68 -16.11 2.69 -1.67
C HIS A 68 -14.93 3.21 -0.82
N ARG A 69 -13.67 2.97 -1.24
CA ARG A 69 -12.48 3.38 -0.46
C ARG A 69 -11.31 3.99 -1.24
N GLY A 70 -11.27 3.89 -2.57
CA GLY A 70 -10.09 4.31 -3.35
C GLY A 70 -9.80 5.81 -3.29
N GLU A 71 -10.82 6.66 -3.45
CA GLU A 71 -10.65 8.12 -3.51
C GLU A 71 -10.29 8.75 -2.15
N SER A 72 -10.92 8.27 -1.07
CA SER A 72 -10.61 8.71 0.30
C SER A 72 -9.18 8.39 0.73
N ARG A 73 -8.56 7.35 0.15
CA ARG A 73 -7.18 6.94 0.46
C ARG A 73 -6.14 7.89 -0.15
N VAL A 74 -6.40 8.43 -1.35
CA VAL A 74 -5.51 9.42 -1.99
C VAL A 74 -5.44 10.68 -1.18
N GLU A 75 -6.59 11.24 -0.83
CA GLU A 75 -6.65 12.50 -0.07
C GLU A 75 -6.05 12.34 1.34
N SER A 76 -6.14 11.14 1.94
CA SER A 76 -5.50 10.84 3.23
C SER A 76 -3.97 10.80 3.12
N VAL A 77 -3.41 10.11 2.12
CA VAL A 77 -1.96 10.06 1.88
C VAL A 77 -1.41 11.42 1.48
N LYS A 78 -2.19 12.18 0.69
CA LYS A 78 -1.90 13.56 0.32
C LYS A 78 -1.83 14.47 1.55
N ALA A 79 -2.84 14.39 2.43
CA ALA A 79 -2.85 15.14 3.68
C ALA A 79 -1.63 14.81 4.54
N ILE A 80 -1.30 13.53 4.72
CA ILE A 80 -0.11 13.12 5.49
C ILE A 80 1.16 13.66 4.81
N ARG A 81 1.37 13.45 3.50
CA ARG A 81 2.57 13.91 2.79
C ARG A 81 2.80 15.43 2.93
N PHE A 82 1.74 16.22 2.86
CA PHE A 82 1.84 17.68 2.88
C PHE A 82 1.80 18.28 4.30
N GLN A 83 1.23 17.58 5.28
CA GLN A 83 1.08 18.06 6.66
C GLN A 83 2.00 17.33 7.64
N LEU A 84 2.87 16.41 7.17
CA LEU A 84 3.70 15.58 8.04
C LEU A 84 4.58 16.40 8.99
N LEU A 85 5.18 17.48 8.47
CA LEU A 85 6.00 18.40 9.25
C LEU A 85 5.18 19.05 10.37
N GLU A 86 4.01 19.59 10.03
CA GLU A 86 3.10 20.24 10.98
C GLU A 86 2.62 19.26 12.07
N ILE A 87 2.30 18.01 11.67
CA ILE A 87 1.92 16.94 12.60
C ILE A 87 3.08 16.58 13.54
N THR A 88 4.30 16.48 13.00
CA THR A 88 5.50 16.12 13.77
C THR A 88 5.86 17.22 14.76
N GLU A 89 5.79 18.49 14.34
CA GLU A 89 6.00 19.65 15.22
C GLU A 89 4.96 19.70 16.34
N ALA A 90 3.68 19.48 16.03
CA ALA A 90 2.63 19.42 17.03
C ALA A 90 2.86 18.30 18.06
N LEU A 91 3.31 17.12 17.61
CA LEU A 91 3.65 16.00 18.49
C LEU A 91 4.85 16.30 19.39
N LEU A 92 5.87 16.97 18.87
CA LEU A 92 7.02 17.40 19.66
C LEU A 92 6.62 18.44 20.71
N GLN A 93 5.73 19.38 20.37
CA GLN A 93 5.18 20.34 21.33
C GLN A 93 4.40 19.65 22.45
N VAL A 94 3.58 18.63 22.14
CA VAL A 94 2.91 17.81 23.17
C VAL A 94 3.95 17.09 24.03
N ALA A 95 4.98 16.53 23.40
CA ALA A 95 6.04 15.82 24.11
C ALA A 95 6.84 16.69 25.09
N GLU A 96 6.91 18.00 24.84
CA GLU A 96 7.60 18.96 25.72
C GLU A 96 6.67 19.49 26.83
N ASN A 97 5.43 19.80 26.49
CA ASN A 97 4.53 20.59 27.34
C ASN A 97 3.55 19.76 28.17
N ASP A 98 3.32 18.49 27.85
CA ASP A 98 2.39 17.67 28.64
C ASP A 98 2.97 17.29 30.01
N ASN A 99 2.10 17.08 30.99
CA ASN A 99 2.48 16.69 32.34
C ASN A 99 2.54 15.17 32.53
N ASP A 100 1.85 14.40 31.68
CA ASP A 100 1.81 12.95 31.74
C ASP A 100 3.03 12.36 31.01
N SER A 101 3.91 11.72 31.78
CA SER A 101 5.14 11.10 31.26
C SER A 101 4.91 10.05 30.15
N LYS A 102 3.76 9.37 30.15
CA LYS A 102 3.39 8.40 29.13
C LYS A 102 3.04 9.11 27.83
N ILE A 103 2.22 10.16 27.91
CA ILE A 103 1.85 10.98 26.74
C ILE A 103 3.10 11.62 26.13
N LYS A 104 4.03 12.12 26.96
CA LYS A 104 5.29 12.70 26.48
C LYS A 104 6.14 11.69 25.70
N SER A 105 6.33 10.51 26.28
CA SER A 105 7.16 9.46 25.68
C SER A 105 6.53 8.88 24.41
N GLU A 106 5.21 8.66 24.40
CA GLU A 106 4.47 8.20 23.22
C GLU A 106 4.50 9.25 22.09
N SER A 107 4.23 10.53 22.39
CA SER A 107 4.23 11.60 21.38
C SER A 107 5.61 11.79 20.77
N LYS A 108 6.67 11.75 21.60
CA LYS A 108 8.05 11.80 21.13
C LYS A 108 8.40 10.60 20.26
N SER A 109 8.02 9.40 20.68
CA SER A 109 8.28 8.17 19.92
C SER A 109 7.56 8.19 18.57
N LEU A 110 6.30 8.65 18.53
CA LEU A 110 5.52 8.75 17.30
C LEU A 110 6.14 9.77 16.33
N ALA A 111 6.57 10.93 16.83
CA ALA A 111 7.22 11.95 16.01
C ALA A 111 8.56 11.48 15.43
N THR A 112 9.39 10.81 16.24
CA THR A 112 10.80 10.55 15.88
C THR A 112 11.04 9.17 15.28
N ASN A 113 10.40 8.13 15.82
CA ASN A 113 10.66 6.74 15.45
C ASN A 113 9.63 6.19 14.46
N GLU A 114 8.48 6.86 14.28
CA GLU A 114 7.48 6.43 13.32
C GLU A 114 7.35 7.41 12.16
N LEU A 115 6.92 8.66 12.43
CA LEU A 115 6.68 9.66 11.38
C LEU A 115 7.97 10.23 10.80
N GLY A 116 9.01 10.35 11.62
CA GLY A 116 10.34 10.79 11.24
C GLY A 116 11.24 9.67 10.71
N ASP A 117 10.76 8.42 10.72
CA ASP A 117 11.53 7.29 10.22
C ASP A 117 11.69 7.36 8.69
N PHE A 118 12.90 7.02 8.21
CA PHE A 118 13.24 7.13 6.80
C PHE A 118 12.40 6.18 5.94
N GLU A 119 12.15 4.94 6.40
CA GLU A 119 11.36 3.96 5.68
C GLU A 119 9.91 4.45 5.55
N PHE A 120 9.36 5.03 6.61
CA PHE A 120 8.02 5.64 6.60
C PHE A 120 7.93 6.82 5.62
N LEU A 121 8.91 7.73 5.66
CA LEU A 121 8.98 8.90 4.78
C LEU A 121 9.09 8.49 3.31
N ALA A 122 10.05 7.61 3.00
CA ALA A 122 10.27 7.10 1.65
C ALA A 122 9.02 6.37 1.13
N SER A 123 8.41 5.51 1.95
CA SER A 123 7.18 4.80 1.62
C SER A 123 6.04 5.77 1.32
N THR A 124 5.85 6.81 2.12
CA THR A 124 4.78 7.81 1.91
C THR A 124 4.96 8.58 0.59
N VAL A 125 6.20 8.94 0.26
CA VAL A 125 6.53 9.61 -1.01
C VAL A 125 6.25 8.69 -2.20
N ILE A 126 6.80 7.48 -2.18
CA ILE A 126 6.63 6.48 -3.24
C ILE A 126 5.14 6.16 -3.44
N TRP A 127 4.39 5.97 -2.35
CA TRP A 127 2.96 5.68 -2.45
C TRP A 127 2.14 6.83 -3.01
N PHE A 128 2.44 8.06 -2.64
CA PHE A 128 1.77 9.21 -3.23
C PHE A 128 2.02 9.28 -4.74
N ASP A 129 3.24 9.02 -5.19
CA ASP A 129 3.59 9.06 -6.60
C ASP A 129 2.88 7.94 -7.37
N ILE A 130 2.89 6.69 -6.84
CA ILE A 130 2.13 5.57 -7.40
C ILE A 130 0.64 5.91 -7.50
N LEU A 131 0.06 6.44 -6.42
CA LEU A 131 -1.37 6.73 -6.34
C LEU A 131 -1.78 7.89 -7.24
N SER A 132 -0.88 8.85 -7.44
CA SER A 132 -1.03 9.92 -8.43
C SER A 132 -1.05 9.37 -9.85
N VAL A 133 -0.16 8.40 -10.16
CA VAL A 133 -0.20 7.68 -11.44
C VAL A 133 -1.52 6.91 -11.59
N VAL A 134 -2.00 6.19 -10.57
CA VAL A 134 -3.29 5.48 -10.62
C VAL A 134 -4.45 6.44 -10.91
N ASN A 135 -4.48 7.62 -10.29
CA ASN A 135 -5.48 8.64 -10.59
C ASN A 135 -5.34 9.20 -12.01
N LEU A 136 -4.12 9.40 -12.50
CA LEU A 136 -3.89 9.80 -13.88
C LEU A 136 -4.39 8.75 -14.86
N LEU A 137 -4.19 7.46 -14.58
CA LEU A 137 -4.72 6.37 -15.39
C LEU A 137 -6.26 6.36 -15.42
N ARG A 138 -6.92 6.70 -14.30
CA ARG A 138 -8.37 6.89 -14.26
C ARG A 138 -8.83 8.05 -15.16
N LEU A 139 -8.09 9.16 -15.18
CA LEU A 139 -8.37 10.26 -16.09
C LEU A 139 -8.13 9.88 -17.55
N PHE A 140 -7.10 9.08 -17.82
CA PHE A 140 -6.83 8.53 -19.16
C PHE A 140 -8.02 7.73 -19.69
N ASN A 141 -8.79 7.07 -18.82
CA ASN A 141 -10.02 6.36 -19.22
C ASN A 141 -11.04 7.28 -19.92
N ASN A 142 -11.10 8.56 -19.56
CA ASN A 142 -12.00 9.53 -20.19
C ASN A 142 -11.60 9.88 -21.64
N TYR A 143 -10.40 9.51 -22.07
CA TYR A 143 -9.91 9.71 -23.44
C TYR A 143 -10.05 8.47 -24.31
N LEU A 144 -10.53 7.35 -23.75
CA LEU A 144 -10.78 6.12 -24.50
C LEU A 144 -12.18 6.14 -25.11
N PRO A 145 -12.38 5.53 -26.30
CA PRO A 145 -13.62 5.61 -27.05
C PRO A 145 -14.80 4.80 -26.45
N TYR A 146 -14.58 4.04 -25.37
CA TYR A 146 -15.59 3.20 -24.73
C TYR A 146 -15.85 3.62 -23.28
N GLU A 147 -17.12 3.77 -22.92
CA GLU A 147 -17.53 4.09 -21.55
C GLU A 147 -17.29 2.90 -20.60
N ASN A 148 -16.85 3.19 -19.37
CA ASN A 148 -16.74 2.25 -18.25
C ASN A 148 -15.76 1.07 -18.43
N LEU A 149 -14.67 1.24 -19.18
CA LEU A 149 -13.62 0.21 -19.26
C LEU A 149 -12.95 0.00 -17.90
N GLY A 150 -12.80 -1.27 -17.50
CA GLY A 150 -11.98 -1.66 -16.36
C GLY A 150 -10.48 -1.65 -16.69
N PRO A 151 -9.60 -1.67 -15.69
CA PRO A 151 -8.14 -1.64 -15.94
C PRO A 151 -7.62 -2.76 -16.84
N SER A 152 -8.21 -3.96 -16.81
CA SER A 152 -7.86 -5.07 -17.70
C SER A 152 -8.29 -4.81 -19.15
N ASP A 153 -9.45 -4.20 -19.36
CA ASP A 153 -9.97 -3.87 -20.70
C ASP A 153 -9.12 -2.77 -21.35
N ILE A 154 -8.67 -1.80 -20.56
CA ILE A 154 -7.75 -0.75 -21.01
C ILE A 154 -6.40 -1.36 -21.37
N LEU A 155 -5.89 -2.30 -20.57
CA LEU A 155 -4.63 -2.98 -20.87
C LEU A 155 -4.73 -3.82 -22.16
N ASN A 156 -5.87 -4.47 -22.41
CA ASN A 156 -6.16 -5.14 -23.69
C ASN A 156 -6.10 -4.16 -24.87
N PHE A 157 -6.80 -3.02 -24.76
CA PHE A 157 -6.79 -1.99 -25.79
C PHE A 157 -5.38 -1.45 -26.08
N LEU A 158 -4.63 -1.11 -25.03
CA LEU A 158 -3.27 -0.58 -25.17
C LEU A 158 -2.32 -1.59 -25.85
N LYS A 159 -2.51 -2.88 -25.56
CA LYS A 159 -1.73 -3.95 -26.16
C LYS A 159 -1.94 -4.06 -27.67
N GLU A 160 -3.18 -3.89 -28.14
CA GLU A 160 -3.50 -3.96 -29.58
C GLU A 160 -2.85 -2.85 -30.40
N HIS A 161 -2.51 -1.73 -29.75
CA HIS A 161 -2.02 -0.54 -30.44
C HIS A 161 -0.53 -0.23 -30.20
N ASP A 162 0.11 -0.81 -29.18
CA ASP A 162 1.54 -0.64 -28.82
C ASP A 162 2.03 0.83 -28.74
N ILE A 163 1.12 1.77 -28.40
CA ILE A 163 1.40 3.22 -28.50
C ILE A 163 2.04 3.77 -27.21
N PHE A 164 1.84 3.11 -26.08
CA PHE A 164 2.19 3.65 -24.76
C PHE A 164 2.80 2.59 -23.82
N PRO A 165 4.08 2.21 -24.02
CA PRO A 165 4.73 1.16 -23.22
C PRO A 165 4.73 1.48 -21.71
N ASN A 166 4.96 2.74 -21.33
CA ASN A 166 4.94 3.15 -19.92
C ASN A 166 3.53 3.07 -19.31
N VAL A 167 2.49 3.37 -20.09
CA VAL A 167 1.10 3.27 -19.63
C VAL A 167 0.72 1.79 -19.49
N MET A 168 1.18 0.94 -20.41
CA MET A 168 1.01 -0.51 -20.32
C MET A 168 1.68 -1.09 -19.06
N ILE A 169 2.90 -0.68 -18.74
CA ILE A 169 3.60 -1.06 -17.51
C ILE A 169 2.80 -0.58 -16.29
N ALA A 170 2.35 0.68 -16.28
CA ALA A 170 1.59 1.23 -15.16
C ALA A 170 0.26 0.48 -14.91
N TYR A 171 -0.44 0.04 -15.97
CA TYR A 171 -1.63 -0.80 -15.84
C TYR A 171 -1.32 -2.22 -15.34
N ARG A 172 -0.20 -2.83 -15.76
CA ARG A 172 0.24 -4.13 -15.23
C ARG A 172 0.55 -4.05 -13.73
N VAL A 173 1.23 -2.98 -13.32
CA VAL A 173 1.51 -2.67 -11.91
C VAL A 173 0.20 -2.44 -11.15
N LEU A 174 -0.73 -1.63 -11.67
CA LEU A 174 -2.04 -1.40 -11.05
C LEU A 174 -2.84 -2.69 -10.82
N LEU A 175 -2.82 -3.63 -11.77
CA LEU A 175 -3.57 -4.89 -11.70
C LEU A 175 -2.99 -5.92 -10.73
N THR A 176 -1.69 -5.80 -10.42
CA THR A 176 -0.94 -6.68 -9.52
C THR A 176 -0.77 -6.09 -8.12
N ILE A 177 -0.80 -4.75 -7.97
CA ILE A 177 -0.78 -4.11 -6.66
C ILE A 177 -2.03 -4.53 -5.88
N PRO A 178 -1.87 -5.08 -4.67
CA PRO A 178 -3.00 -5.31 -3.81
C PRO A 178 -3.63 -3.98 -3.36
N ILE A 179 -4.84 -3.73 -3.85
CA ILE A 179 -5.62 -2.50 -3.58
C ILE A 179 -5.94 -2.32 -2.09
N THR A 180 -5.81 -3.37 -1.27
CA THR A 180 -5.85 -3.32 0.19
C THR A 180 -4.51 -2.81 0.73
N LEU A 181 -4.17 -1.56 0.45
CA LEU A 181 -2.94 -0.97 0.92
C LEU A 181 -2.97 -0.82 2.45
N ALA A 182 -2.40 -1.79 3.15
CA ALA A 182 -2.24 -1.80 4.59
C ALA A 182 -1.53 -0.54 5.10
N LEU A 183 -0.71 0.17 4.30
CA LEU A 183 -0.03 1.39 4.73
C LEU A 183 -0.97 2.56 5.04
N ALA A 184 -2.05 2.74 4.28
CA ALA A 184 -3.07 3.72 4.64
C ALA A 184 -3.83 3.29 5.90
N GLU A 185 -4.05 1.99 6.11
CA GLU A 185 -4.72 1.46 7.30
C GLU A 185 -3.81 1.47 8.55
N ILE A 186 -2.49 1.29 8.40
CA ILE A 186 -1.47 1.37 9.46
C ILE A 186 -1.26 2.82 9.88
N SER A 187 -1.10 3.75 8.93
CA SER A 187 -0.99 5.19 9.23
C SER A 187 -2.29 5.75 9.83
N LEU A 188 -3.46 5.41 9.28
CA LEU A 188 -4.75 5.88 9.79
C LEU A 188 -5.17 5.23 11.12
N SER A 189 -4.85 3.95 11.36
CA SER A 189 -5.15 3.29 12.64
C SER A 189 -4.34 3.89 13.79
N LYS A 190 -3.11 4.35 13.53
CA LYS A 190 -2.28 5.03 14.53
C LYS A 190 -2.63 6.51 14.70
N LEU A 191 -3.00 7.22 13.63
CA LEU A 191 -3.62 8.56 13.71
C LEU A 191 -4.95 8.55 14.50
N LYS A 192 -5.65 7.40 14.55
CA LYS A 192 -6.83 7.21 15.40
C LYS A 192 -6.51 7.33 16.89
N PHE A 193 -5.31 6.94 17.33
CA PHE A 193 -4.85 7.16 18.71
C PHE A 193 -4.61 8.64 18.99
N LEU A 194 -3.96 9.38 18.06
CA LEU A 194 -3.79 10.83 18.18
C LEU A 194 -5.15 11.56 18.28
N LYS A 195 -6.12 11.14 17.46
CA LYS A 195 -7.48 11.68 17.46
C LYS A 195 -8.22 11.36 18.76
N SER A 196 -8.01 10.17 19.35
CA SER A 196 -8.53 9.80 20.66
C SER A 196 -7.90 10.62 21.79
N TYR A 197 -6.58 10.81 21.74
CA TYR A 197 -5.82 11.63 22.69
C TYR A 197 -6.33 13.08 22.71
N LEU A 198 -6.38 13.73 21.54
CA LEU A 198 -6.89 15.10 21.41
C LEU A 198 -8.34 15.22 21.92
N ARG A 199 -9.16 14.18 21.74
CA ARG A 199 -10.54 14.15 22.21
C ARG A 199 -10.65 14.00 23.73
N SER A 200 -9.71 13.31 24.38
CA SER A 200 -9.68 13.17 25.85
C SER A 200 -9.15 14.41 26.57
N THR A 201 -8.31 15.23 25.92
CA THR A 201 -7.81 16.50 26.48
C THR A 201 -8.75 17.69 26.25
N MET A 202 -9.78 17.54 25.40
CA MET A 202 -10.80 18.57 25.15
C MET A 202 -12.07 18.41 26.01
N SER A 203 -12.09 17.48 26.98
CA SER A 203 -13.13 17.34 28.01
C SER A 203 -12.61 17.78 29.36
#